data_AF-A0A251WLE0-F1
#
_entry.id   AF-A0A251WLE0-F1
#
_cell.length_a   1.000
_cell.length_b   1.000
_cell.length_c   1.000
_cell.angle_alpha   90.00
_cell.angle_beta   90.00
_cell.angle_gamma   90.00
#
_symmetry.space_group_name_H-M   'P 1'
#
loop_
_entity.id
_entity.type
_entity.pdbx_description
1 polymer ?
#
loop_
_entity_poly.entity_id
_entity_poly.type
_entity_poly.pdbx_seq_one_letter_code
_entity_poly.pdbx_strand_id
1 'polypeptide(L)'
;MTLAKMRRHLKRDFPNLIVAGMEPLPFGSIPLPPEQEAPVLKKIQDSRAGIVFVSLGCPKQELWMAQHREDIQAVMVGIGGVFPVYAGLHKRAPRVIREIGLEWLYRLLQEPRRLWKRYYRTIPPFLWMAAKQLWQAARHPGHSVELVEGSAFVESQSPLEQLTSGNRK
;
A
#
# COMPACT_ATOMS: atom_id res chain seq x y z
N MET A 1 -20.05 1.63 -13.62
CA MET A 1 -19.40 2.52 -14.62
C MET A 1 -17.87 2.51 -14.54
N THR A 2 -17.26 2.50 -13.35
CA THR A 2 -15.80 2.51 -13.15
C THR A 2 -15.06 1.28 -13.70
N LEU A 3 -15.54 0.06 -13.38
CA LEU A 3 -14.89 -1.18 -13.80
C LEU A 3 -14.84 -1.37 -15.32
N ALA A 4 -15.89 -0.93 -16.03
CA ALA A 4 -15.93 -0.99 -17.49
C ALA A 4 -14.87 -0.09 -18.14
N LYS A 5 -14.69 1.13 -17.62
CA LYS A 5 -13.63 2.05 -18.07
C LYS A 5 -12.24 1.50 -17.77
N MET A 6 -12.04 0.97 -16.56
CA MET A 6 -10.77 0.32 -16.20
C MET A 6 -10.44 -0.85 -17.13
N ARG A 7 -11.43 -1.72 -17.43
CA ARG A 7 -11.22 -2.86 -18.34
C ARG A 7 -10.74 -2.41 -19.71
N ARG A 8 -11.29 -1.31 -20.24
CA ARG A 8 -10.86 -0.74 -21.52
C ARG A 8 -9.43 -0.22 -21.45
N HIS A 9 -9.08 0.56 -20.42
CA HIS A 9 -7.73 1.10 -20.26
C HIS A 9 -6.69 -0.01 -20.05
N LEU A 10 -6.98 -1.01 -19.21
CA LEU A 10 -6.07 -2.14 -18.97
C LEU A 10 -5.81 -2.94 -20.26
N LYS A 11 -6.85 -3.24 -21.05
CA LYS A 11 -6.67 -3.94 -22.33
C LYS A 11 -5.84 -3.16 -23.34
N ARG A 12 -5.96 -1.83 -23.36
CA ARG A 12 -5.20 -0.96 -24.26
C ARG A 12 -3.74 -0.84 -23.84
N ASP A 13 -3.52 -0.56 -22.55
CA ASP A 13 -2.19 -0.21 -22.04
C ASP A 13 -1.35 -1.47 -21.72
N PHE A 14 -2.00 -2.59 -21.41
CA PHE A 14 -1.37 -3.87 -21.06
C PHE A 14 -2.07 -5.05 -21.77
N PRO A 15 -1.86 -5.23 -23.09
CA PRO A 15 -2.58 -6.24 -23.88
C PRO A 15 -2.30 -7.68 -23.45
N ASN A 16 -1.12 -7.94 -22.89
CA ASN A 16 -0.70 -9.27 -22.42
C ASN A 16 -1.10 -9.56 -20.96
N LEU A 17 -1.76 -8.60 -20.28
CA LEU A 17 -2.17 -8.78 -18.89
C LEU A 17 -3.39 -9.70 -18.80
N ILE A 18 -3.21 -10.84 -18.14
CA ILE A 18 -4.31 -11.75 -17.82
C ILE A 18 -5.05 -11.22 -16.60
N VAL A 19 -6.25 -10.67 -16.82
CA VAL A 19 -7.13 -10.24 -15.74
C VAL A 19 -8.08 -11.38 -15.40
N ALA A 20 -7.77 -12.12 -14.33
CA ALA A 20 -8.56 -13.27 -13.88
C ALA A 20 -9.97 -12.87 -13.41
N GLY A 21 -10.12 -11.67 -12.85
CA GLY A 21 -11.41 -11.13 -12.42
C GLY A 21 -11.35 -9.64 -12.09
N MET A 22 -12.51 -8.99 -12.12
CA MET A 22 -12.69 -7.61 -11.64
C MET A 22 -14.09 -7.52 -11.03
N GLU A 23 -14.15 -7.49 -9.71
CA GLU A 23 -15.40 -7.50 -8.96
C GLU A 23 -15.55 -6.21 -8.16
N PRO A 24 -16.74 -5.58 -8.15
CA PRO A 24 -17.01 -4.50 -7.22
C PRO A 24 -17.17 -5.12 -5.82
N LEU A 25 -16.38 -4.65 -4.87
CA LEU A 25 -16.59 -5.02 -3.48
C LEU A 25 -17.87 -4.34 -2.96
N PRO A 26 -18.70 -5.03 -2.16
CA PRO A 26 -19.87 -4.43 -1.55
C PRO A 26 -19.48 -3.20 -0.74
N PHE A 27 -20.21 -2.10 -0.92
CA PHE A 27 -20.01 -0.90 -0.12
C PHE A 27 -20.62 -1.11 1.26
N GLY A 28 -19.79 -1.16 2.30
CA GLY A 28 -20.28 -1.41 3.66
C GLY A 28 -19.24 -1.20 4.75
N SER A 29 -19.66 -1.45 5.98
CA SER A 29 -18.77 -1.65 7.13
C SER A 29 -17.92 -2.91 6.92
N ILE A 30 -16.74 -2.95 7.53
CA ILE A 30 -15.91 -4.17 7.59
C ILE A 30 -15.94 -4.62 9.06
N PRO A 31 -16.19 -5.92 9.35
CA PRO A 31 -16.36 -7.02 8.40
C PRO A 31 -17.64 -6.92 7.56
N LEU A 32 -17.58 -7.46 6.34
CA LEU A 32 -18.75 -7.55 5.47
C LEU A 32 -19.66 -8.68 5.98
N PRO A 33 -20.98 -8.61 5.74
CA PRO A 33 -21.86 -9.73 6.03
C PRO A 33 -21.43 -10.97 5.21
N PRO A 34 -21.42 -12.17 5.80
CA PRO A 34 -20.94 -13.39 5.14
C PRO A 34 -21.63 -13.67 3.79
N GLU A 35 -22.92 -13.32 3.67
CA GLU A 35 -23.68 -13.51 2.44
C GLU A 35 -23.20 -12.63 1.27
N GLN A 36 -22.54 -11.51 1.55
CA GLN A 36 -21.98 -10.62 0.53
C GLN A 36 -20.50 -10.94 0.26
N GLU A 37 -19.79 -11.49 1.24
CA GLU A 37 -18.37 -11.77 1.18
C GLU A 37 -18.06 -13.13 0.54
N ALA A 38 -18.81 -14.18 0.89
CA ALA A 38 -18.58 -15.54 0.40
C ALA A 38 -18.55 -15.65 -1.15
N PRO A 39 -19.45 -14.97 -1.90
CA PRO A 39 -19.38 -14.99 -3.37
C PRO A 39 -18.09 -14.35 -3.92
N VAL A 40 -17.56 -13.32 -3.26
CA VAL A 40 -16.35 -12.62 -3.68
C VAL A 40 -15.12 -13.50 -3.43
N LEU A 41 -15.03 -14.11 -2.24
CA LEU A 41 -13.94 -15.02 -1.90
C LEU A 41 -13.90 -16.23 -2.83
N LYS A 42 -15.06 -16.83 -3.09
CA LYS A 42 -15.17 -17.96 -4.01
C LYS A 42 -14.66 -17.60 -5.41
N LYS A 43 -15.06 -16.44 -5.94
CA LYS A 43 -14.55 -15.97 -7.24
C LYS A 43 -13.04 -15.76 -7.25
N ILE A 44 -12.46 -15.22 -6.17
CA ILE A 44 -11.01 -15.03 -6.06
C ILE A 44 -10.30 -16.39 -6.07
N GLN A 45 -10.77 -17.35 -5.29
CA GLN A 45 -10.21 -18.70 -5.22
C GLN A 45 -10.34 -19.44 -6.57
N ASP A 46 -11.53 -19.42 -7.17
CA ASP A 46 -11.80 -20.04 -8.48
C ASP A 46 -10.96 -19.42 -9.59
N SER A 47 -10.62 -18.13 -9.49
CA SER A 47 -9.82 -17.42 -10.49
C SER A 47 -8.35 -17.86 -10.54
N ARG A 48 -7.84 -18.52 -9.49
CA ARG A 48 -6.42 -18.88 -9.32
C ARG A 48 -5.46 -17.71 -9.56
N ALA A 49 -5.89 -16.49 -9.26
CA ALA A 49 -5.06 -15.31 -9.42
C ALA A 49 -3.85 -15.37 -8.48
N GLY A 50 -2.65 -15.14 -8.98
CA GLY A 50 -1.45 -15.04 -8.12
C GLY A 50 -1.34 -13.72 -7.36
N ILE A 51 -2.02 -12.67 -7.83
CA ILE A 51 -2.01 -11.33 -7.23
C ILE A 51 -3.44 -10.78 -7.20
N VAL A 52 -3.84 -10.21 -6.06
CA VAL A 52 -5.15 -9.59 -5.85
C VAL A 52 -4.96 -8.14 -5.43
N PHE A 53 -5.47 -7.21 -6.23
CA PHE A 53 -5.44 -5.77 -5.91
C PHE A 53 -6.69 -5.35 -5.14
N VAL A 54 -6.50 -4.87 -3.91
CA VAL A 54 -7.59 -4.44 -3.01
C VAL A 54 -7.70 -2.92 -3.00
N SER A 55 -8.88 -2.39 -3.32
CA SER A 55 -9.16 -0.95 -3.46
C SER A 55 -10.30 -0.49 -2.54
N LEU A 56 -10.27 -0.91 -1.27
CA LEU A 56 -11.28 -0.51 -0.26
C LEU A 56 -10.92 0.79 0.47
N GLY A 57 -9.67 1.24 0.35
CA GLY A 57 -9.14 2.38 1.09
C GLY A 57 -8.77 2.06 2.53
N CYS A 58 -7.90 2.86 3.12
CA CYS A 58 -7.44 2.69 4.50
C CYS A 58 -8.48 3.20 5.51
N PRO A 59 -8.73 2.52 6.65
CA PRO A 59 -8.08 1.29 7.15
C PRO A 59 -8.75 -0.02 6.68
N LYS A 60 -9.78 0.09 5.86
CA LYS A 60 -10.67 -0.99 5.47
C LYS A 60 -9.95 -2.10 4.69
N GLN A 61 -9.08 -1.72 3.76
CA GLN A 61 -8.32 -2.66 2.94
C GLN A 61 -7.37 -3.51 3.80
N GLU A 62 -6.70 -2.91 4.78
CA GLU A 62 -5.73 -3.62 5.63
C GLU A 62 -6.45 -4.63 6.54
N LEU A 63 -7.58 -4.24 7.13
CA LEU A 63 -8.39 -5.13 7.95
C LEU A 63 -8.94 -6.30 7.14
N TRP A 64 -9.46 -6.04 5.95
CA TRP A 64 -10.00 -7.09 5.07
C TRP A 64 -8.92 -8.08 4.63
N MET A 65 -7.75 -7.58 4.24
CA MET A 65 -6.61 -8.42 3.86
C MET A 65 -6.10 -9.24 5.04
N ALA A 66 -6.07 -8.67 6.25
CA ALA A 66 -5.66 -9.40 7.45
C ALA A 66 -6.64 -10.52 7.80
N GLN A 67 -7.95 -10.29 7.64
CA GLN A 67 -9.00 -11.27 7.89
C GLN A 67 -8.92 -12.48 6.95
N HIS A 68 -8.57 -12.27 5.68
CA HIS A 68 -8.61 -13.30 4.63
C HIS A 68 -7.23 -13.80 4.20
N ARG A 69 -6.20 -13.51 5.00
CA ARG A 69 -4.81 -13.90 4.70
C ARG A 69 -4.62 -15.41 4.59
N GLU A 70 -5.46 -16.20 5.27
CA GLU A 70 -5.39 -17.65 5.30
C GLU A 70 -6.28 -18.30 4.23
N ASP A 71 -7.35 -17.62 3.82
CA ASP A 71 -8.31 -18.11 2.81
C ASP A 71 -7.89 -17.82 1.37
N ILE A 72 -7.11 -16.76 1.15
CA ILE A 72 -6.70 -16.30 -0.18
C ILE A 72 -5.26 -16.71 -0.45
N GLN A 73 -5.08 -17.69 -1.34
CA GLN A 73 -3.76 -18.17 -1.80
C GLN A 73 -3.16 -17.26 -2.89
N ALA A 74 -3.09 -15.96 -2.61
CA ALA A 74 -2.59 -14.95 -3.54
C ALA A 74 -1.92 -13.79 -2.80
N VAL A 75 -1.00 -13.10 -3.48
CA VAL A 75 -0.41 -11.87 -2.93
C VAL A 75 -1.44 -10.77 -2.99
N MET A 76 -1.94 -10.34 -1.82
CA MET A 76 -2.87 -9.23 -1.71
C MET A 76 -2.12 -7.90 -1.61
N VAL A 77 -2.48 -6.94 -2.47
CA VAL A 77 -1.86 -5.61 -2.52
C VAL A 77 -2.93 -4.54 -2.36
N GLY A 78 -2.89 -3.83 -1.23
CA GLY A 78 -3.75 -2.67 -0.98
C GLY A 78 -3.29 -1.45 -1.77
N ILE A 79 -4.07 -1.04 -2.78
CA ILE A 79 -3.73 0.08 -3.66
C ILE A 79 -4.58 1.33 -3.37
N GLY A 80 -5.57 1.23 -2.48
CA GLY A 80 -6.47 2.35 -2.14
C GLY A 80 -7.15 2.94 -3.37
N GLY A 81 -7.32 4.26 -3.39
CA GLY A 81 -8.07 4.99 -4.43
C GLY A 81 -7.37 5.15 -5.80
N VAL A 82 -6.46 4.25 -6.19
CA VAL A 82 -5.73 4.34 -7.47
C VAL A 82 -6.66 4.10 -8.66
N PHE A 83 -7.61 3.18 -8.55
CA PHE A 83 -8.49 2.81 -9.65
C PHE A 83 -9.38 3.96 -10.18
N PRO A 84 -10.03 4.79 -9.34
CA PRO A 84 -10.74 5.98 -9.81
C PRO A 84 -9.84 6.98 -10.55
N VAL A 85 -8.57 7.13 -10.14
CA VAL A 85 -7.59 8.00 -10.85
C VAL A 85 -7.24 7.39 -12.21
N TYR A 86 -6.96 6.08 -12.25
CA TYR A 86 -6.63 5.37 -13.49
C TYR A 86 -7.79 5.31 -14.50
N ALA A 87 -9.02 5.19 -14.00
CA ALA A 87 -10.24 5.25 -14.81
C ALA A 87 -10.55 6.66 -15.35
N GLY A 88 -9.74 7.68 -15.00
CA GLY A 88 -9.92 9.07 -15.39
C GLY A 88 -11.08 9.77 -14.68
N LEU A 89 -11.57 9.23 -13.56
CA LEU A 89 -12.65 9.84 -12.78
C LEU A 89 -12.14 10.97 -11.88
N HIS A 90 -10.89 10.86 -11.40
CA HIS A 90 -10.23 11.93 -10.64
C HIS A 90 -9.00 12.42 -11.39
N LYS A 91 -8.83 13.74 -11.45
CA LYS A 91 -7.65 14.33 -12.05
C LYS A 91 -6.48 14.20 -11.08
N ARG A 92 -5.37 13.67 -11.57
CA ARG A 92 -4.11 13.64 -10.82
C ARG A 92 -3.57 15.06 -10.71
N ALA A 93 -2.94 15.39 -9.58
CA ALA A 93 -2.32 16.69 -9.39
C ALA A 93 -1.29 16.98 -10.51
N PRO A 94 -1.24 18.22 -11.04
CA PRO A 94 -0.18 18.68 -11.93
C PRO A 94 1.21 18.34 -11.36
N ARG A 95 2.19 18.11 -12.25
CA ARG A 95 3.54 17.68 -11.86
C ARG A 95 4.19 18.65 -10.86
N VAL A 96 4.08 19.96 -11.11
CA VAL A 96 4.59 21.01 -10.21
C VAL A 96 4.03 20.86 -8.79
N ILE A 97 2.72 20.63 -8.65
CA ILE A 97 2.05 20.47 -7.35
C ILE A 97 2.53 19.20 -6.61
N ARG A 98 2.87 18.15 -7.36
CA ARG A 98 3.45 16.92 -6.79
C ARG A 98 4.90 17.12 -6.35
N GLU A 99 5.69 17.84 -7.14
CA GLU A 99 7.10 18.12 -6.86
C GLU A 99 7.28 19.01 -5.63
N ILE A 100 6.38 19.97 -5.41
CA ILE A 100 6.37 20.83 -4.21
C ILE A 100 5.69 20.17 -3.00
N GLY A 101 5.26 18.90 -3.10
CA GLY A 101 4.63 18.16 -1.99
C GLY A 101 3.22 18.62 -1.62
N LEU A 102 2.55 19.45 -2.43
CA LEU A 102 1.19 19.97 -2.17
C LEU A 102 0.07 19.09 -2.75
N GLU A 103 0.36 17.84 -3.10
CA GLU A 103 -0.65 16.90 -3.58
C GLU A 103 -1.78 16.70 -2.55
N TRP A 104 -1.47 16.72 -1.25
CA TRP A 104 -2.48 16.62 -0.19
C TRP A 104 -3.49 17.77 -0.27
N LEU A 105 -3.04 19.01 -0.49
CA LEU A 105 -3.91 20.18 -0.58
C LEU A 105 -4.78 20.11 -1.84
N TYR A 106 -4.20 19.69 -2.96
CA TYR A 106 -4.96 19.47 -4.20
C TYR A 106 -6.04 18.40 -4.06
N ARG A 107 -5.75 17.32 -3.32
CA ARG A 107 -6.76 16.28 -3.00
C ARG A 107 -7.84 16.83 -2.07
N LEU A 108 -7.47 17.63 -1.06
CA LEU A 108 -8.43 18.28 -0.17
C LEU A 108 -9.40 19.18 -0.94
N LEU A 109 -8.92 19.95 -1.91
CA LEU A 109 -9.77 20.81 -2.75
C LEU A 109 -10.71 20.02 -3.65
N GLN A 110 -10.29 18.85 -4.15
CA GLN A 110 -11.14 17.98 -4.96
C GLN A 110 -12.21 17.26 -4.13
N GLU A 111 -11.90 16.88 -2.88
CA GLU A 111 -12.81 16.10 -2.03
C GLU A 111 -12.91 16.67 -0.60
N PRO A 112 -13.35 17.94 -0.43
CA PRO A 112 -13.30 18.62 0.86
C PRO A 112 -14.14 17.90 1.90
N ARG A 113 -15.37 17.49 1.56
CA ARG A 113 -16.27 16.78 2.48
C ARG A 113 -15.71 15.45 2.99
N ARG A 114 -14.88 14.76 2.20
CA ARG A 114 -14.32 13.45 2.55
C ARG A 114 -13.03 13.58 3.36
N LEU A 115 -12.13 14.44 2.92
CA LEU A 115 -10.77 14.52 3.47
C LEU A 115 -10.66 15.48 4.66
N TRP A 116 -11.53 16.48 4.78
CA TRP A 116 -11.45 17.51 5.83
C TRP A 116 -11.44 16.93 7.25
N LYS A 117 -12.32 15.96 7.52
CA LYS A 117 -12.41 15.31 8.85
C LYS A 117 -11.10 14.62 9.25
N ARG A 118 -10.42 14.01 8.29
CA ARG A 118 -9.13 13.33 8.51
C ARG A 118 -8.01 14.36 8.67
N TYR A 119 -7.96 15.31 7.74
CA TYR A 119 -6.87 16.28 7.64
C TYR A 119 -6.84 17.26 8.81
N TYR A 120 -8.00 17.68 9.30
CA TYR A 120 -8.08 18.52 10.50
C TYR A 120 -7.41 17.86 11.72
N ARG A 121 -7.45 16.54 11.85
CA ARG A 121 -6.85 15.82 12.99
C ARG A 121 -5.37 15.50 12.76
N THR A 122 -4.97 15.20 11.53
CA THR A 122 -3.61 14.69 11.25
C THR A 122 -2.63 15.75 10.78
N ILE A 123 -3.09 16.79 10.09
CA ILE A 123 -2.22 17.82 9.51
C ILE A 123 -1.63 18.75 10.59
N PRO A 124 -2.40 19.26 11.58
CA PRO A 124 -1.83 20.14 12.61
C PRO A 124 -0.65 19.52 13.40
N PRO A 125 -0.74 18.28 13.94
CA PRO A 125 0.39 17.69 14.65
C PRO A 125 1.57 17.41 13.71
N PHE A 126 1.31 17.01 12.45
CA PHE A 126 2.36 16.83 11.46
C PHE A 126 3.11 18.13 11.17
N LEU A 127 2.39 19.23 10.91
CA LEU A 127 3.00 20.53 10.66
C LEU A 127 3.81 21.02 11.86
N TRP A 128 3.32 20.79 13.07
CA TRP A 128 4.06 21.14 14.29
C TRP A 128 5.35 20.33 14.42
N MET A 129 5.30 19.01 14.23
CA MET A 129 6.49 18.15 14.29
C MET A 129 7.49 18.50 13.18
N ALA A 130 7.01 18.72 11.95
CA ALA A 130 7.85 19.13 10.82
C ALA A 130 8.52 20.49 11.08
N ALA A 131 7.77 21.48 11.60
CA ALA A 131 8.33 22.77 11.99
C ALA A 131 9.36 22.65 13.11
N LYS A 132 9.10 21.82 14.13
CA LYS A 132 10.04 21.54 15.21
C LYS A 132 11.33 20.91 14.68
N GLN A 133 11.22 19.94 13.76
CA GLN A 133 12.38 19.29 13.15
C GLN A 133 13.21 20.28 12.33
N LEU A 134 12.58 21.12 11.51
CA LEU A 134 13.28 22.15 10.74
C LEU A 134 13.94 23.21 11.63
N TRP A 135 13.28 23.58 12.73
CA TRP A 135 13.82 24.54 13.70
C TRP A 135 15.01 23.97 14.48
N GLN A 136 14.99 22.68 14.80
CA GLN A 136 16.12 21.98 15.43
C GLN A 136 17.28 21.77 14.45
N ALA A 137 17.00 21.40 13.20
CA ALA A 137 18.01 21.26 12.15
C ALA A 137 18.71 22.59 11.84
N ALA A 138 17.97 23.71 11.87
CA ALA A 138 18.55 25.05 11.72
C ALA A 138 19.41 25.48 12.92
N ARG A 139 19.23 24.86 14.10
CA ARG A 139 19.98 25.16 15.33
C ARG A 139 21.20 24.28 15.57
N HIS A 140 21.28 23.13 14.90
CA HIS A 140 22.43 22.22 14.96
C HIS A 140 22.86 21.80 13.55
N PRO A 141 23.67 22.61 12.83
CA PRO A 141 24.17 22.27 11.50
C PRO A 141 25.25 21.15 11.50
N GLY A 142 25.36 20.35 12.56
CA GLY A 142 26.49 19.46 12.80
C GLY A 142 26.17 18.15 13.52
N HIS A 143 25.02 17.51 13.22
CA HIS A 143 24.92 16.07 13.44
C HIS A 143 25.28 15.36 12.15
N SER A 144 26.57 15.14 11.94
CA SER A 144 27.01 13.99 11.16
C SER A 144 26.31 12.78 11.76
N VAL A 145 25.45 12.14 10.97
CA VAL A 145 25.00 10.79 11.26
C VAL A 145 26.27 9.95 11.25
N GLU A 146 26.84 9.70 12.43
CA GLU A 146 27.84 8.64 12.59
C GLU A 146 27.12 7.37 12.15
N LEU A 147 27.47 6.90 10.96
CA LEU A 147 27.16 5.55 10.54
C LEU A 147 27.79 4.67 11.61
N VAL A 148 26.96 3.97 12.37
CA VAL A 148 27.42 2.90 13.24
C VAL A 148 27.99 1.81 12.33
N GLU A 149 29.27 1.94 11.96
CA GLU A 149 30.12 0.84 11.50
C GLU A 149 30.31 -0.08 12.70
N GLY A 150 29.32 -0.94 12.96
CA GLY A 150 29.38 -1.70 14.21
C GLY A 150 28.22 -2.62 14.56
N SER A 151 27.32 -2.97 13.62
CA SER A 151 26.55 -4.20 13.77
C SER A 151 27.23 -5.28 12.95
N ALA A 152 28.20 -5.93 13.59
CA ALA A 152 28.72 -7.21 13.17
C ALA A 152 27.55 -8.11 12.72
N PHE A 153 27.57 -8.47 11.44
CA PHE A 153 26.95 -9.69 10.99
C PHE A 153 27.56 -10.81 11.84
N VAL A 154 26.84 -11.25 12.86
CA VAL A 154 27.07 -12.56 13.46
C VAL A 154 26.61 -13.55 12.41
N GLU A 155 27.54 -13.91 11.53
CA GLU A 155 27.42 -15.06 10.67
C GLU A 155 27.39 -16.30 11.58
N SER A 156 26.17 -16.72 11.90
CA SER A 156 25.87 -17.98 12.57
C SER A 156 26.39 -19.13 11.69
N GLN A 157 27.65 -19.50 11.86
CA GLN A 157 28.16 -20.74 11.29
C GLN A 157 27.44 -21.92 11.96
N SER A 158 26.71 -22.65 11.12
CA SER A 158 26.04 -23.91 11.43
C SER A 158 27.06 -24.95 11.94
N PRO A 159 26.80 -25.69 13.04
CA PRO A 159 27.74 -26.64 13.66
C PRO A 159 28.12 -27.91 12.88
N LEU A 160 28.07 -27.93 11.54
CA LEU A 160 28.20 -29.17 10.76
C LEU A 160 29.51 -29.35 9.97
N GLU A 161 30.50 -28.44 10.08
CA GLU A 161 31.79 -28.58 9.37
C GLU A 161 32.98 -29.01 10.26
N GLN A 162 32.78 -29.36 11.53
CA GLN A 162 33.87 -29.82 12.42
C GLN A 162 34.10 -31.34 12.44
N LEU A 163 33.45 -32.13 11.59
CA LEU A 163 33.52 -33.60 11.62
C LEU A 163 34.30 -34.28 10.47
N THR A 164 34.99 -33.54 9.59
CA THR A 164 35.69 -34.15 8.43
C THR A 164 37.20 -33.89 8.34
N SER A 165 37.86 -33.38 9.38
CA SER A 165 39.33 -33.23 9.42
C SER A 165 39.93 -33.84 10.68
N GLY A 166 39.87 -35.16 10.78
CA GLY A 166 40.45 -35.92 11.89
C GLY A 166 40.74 -37.37 11.54
N ASN A 167 41.27 -37.65 10.35
CA ASN A 167 41.88 -38.95 10.07
C ASN A 167 43.00 -38.85 9.03
N ARG A 168 44.21 -38.59 9.52
CA ARG A 168 45.47 -39.01 8.89
C ARG A 168 46.57 -39.00 9.93
N LYS A 169 46.75 -40.15 10.59
CA LYS A 169 48.02 -40.79 10.93
C LYS A 169 47.74 -42.17 11.49
#